data_AF-A0A8T4QRI2-F1
#
_entry.id   AF-A0A8T4QRI2-F1
#
_cell.length_a   1.000
_cell.length_b   1.000
_cell.length_c   1.000
_cell.angle_alpha   90.00
_cell.angle_beta   90.00
_cell.angle_gamma   90.00
#
_symmetry.space_group_name_H-M   'P 1'
#
loop_
_entity.id
_entity.type
_entity.pdbx_description
1 polymer ?
#
loop_
_entity_poly.entity_id
_entity_poly.type
_entity_poly.pdbx_seq_one_letter_code
_entity_poly.pdbx_strand_id
1 'polypeptide(L)'
;MVGYSTPKTEAKSQGDGQSRAQKEEPIHARELAKKQREISIAEFFEKNRHLLGFDNPRKALLTTIKEAVDNALDACEEARILPEVTVELIQLGETRFRIIIEDNGPGIVKQQIPKI
;
A
#
# COMPACT_ATOMS: atom_id res chain seq x y z
N MET A 1 28.41 23.22 -65.20
CA MET A 1 27.22 23.11 -66.08
C MET A 1 27.17 21.67 -66.57
N VAL A 2 26.00 21.05 -66.45
CA VAL A 2 25.75 19.59 -66.49
C VAL A 2 25.82 19.03 -67.90
N GLY A 3 26.46 17.88 -68.07
CA GLY A 3 26.35 17.01 -69.26
C GLY A 3 25.39 15.85 -68.97
N TYR A 4 24.44 15.64 -69.88
CA TYR A 4 23.46 14.55 -69.85
C TYR A 4 24.05 13.24 -70.36
N SER A 5 23.72 12.11 -69.72
CA SER A 5 23.46 10.82 -70.39
C SER A 5 22.87 9.81 -69.40
N THR A 6 21.68 9.29 -69.72
CA THR A 6 21.11 8.00 -69.28
C THR A 6 21.21 7.05 -70.49
N PRO A 7 21.20 5.69 -70.39
CA PRO A 7 20.35 4.92 -69.46
C PRO A 7 20.77 3.46 -69.08
N LYS A 8 19.98 2.84 -68.16
CA LYS A 8 19.60 1.41 -67.99
C LYS A 8 20.71 0.34 -67.76
N THR A 9 20.55 -0.81 -67.07
CA THR A 9 19.61 -1.43 -66.12
C THR A 9 20.24 -2.78 -65.68
N GLU A 10 20.08 -3.14 -64.39
CA GLU A 10 20.12 -4.48 -63.75
C GLU A 10 21.37 -5.41 -63.81
N ALA A 11 21.88 -5.76 -62.62
CA ALA A 11 21.99 -7.16 -62.16
C ALA A 11 22.36 -7.30 -60.66
N LYS A 12 21.44 -7.95 -59.91
CA LYS A 12 21.62 -8.94 -58.82
C LYS A 12 22.48 -8.62 -57.57
N SER A 13 21.89 -8.77 -56.38
CA SER A 13 21.82 -10.09 -55.71
C SER A 13 21.09 -9.99 -54.36
N GLN A 14 20.28 -11.02 -54.11
CA GLN A 14 19.45 -11.22 -52.93
C GLN A 14 20.30 -11.50 -51.68
N GLY A 15 19.87 -10.92 -50.57
CA GLY A 15 20.28 -11.29 -49.23
C GLY A 15 19.09 -11.08 -48.30
N ASP A 16 18.23 -12.09 -48.20
CA ASP A 16 17.07 -12.11 -47.29
C ASP A 16 17.54 -12.20 -45.84
N GLY A 17 17.87 -11.05 -45.26
CA GLY A 17 18.06 -10.87 -43.83
C GLY A 17 16.78 -10.32 -43.20
N GLN A 18 15.74 -11.13 -43.05
CA GLN A 18 14.60 -10.75 -42.22
C GLN A 18 15.04 -10.72 -40.76
N SER A 19 15.39 -9.52 -40.26
CA SER A 19 15.49 -9.24 -38.83
C SER A 19 14.10 -9.46 -38.23
N ARG A 20 13.94 -10.62 -37.58
CA ARG A 20 12.75 -10.96 -36.81
C ARG A 20 12.47 -9.81 -35.84
N ALA A 21 11.35 -9.12 -36.06
CA ALA A 21 10.70 -8.34 -35.03
C ALA A 21 10.58 -9.23 -33.79
N GLN A 22 11.34 -8.90 -32.74
CA GLN A 22 11.17 -9.53 -31.44
C GLN A 22 9.77 -9.15 -30.97
N LYS A 23 8.80 -10.01 -31.23
CA LYS A 23 7.50 -9.93 -30.57
C LYS A 23 7.78 -10.10 -29.09
N GLU A 24 7.66 -9.01 -28.33
CA GLU A 24 7.52 -9.10 -26.88
C GLU A 24 6.32 -10.01 -26.62
N GLU A 25 6.59 -11.22 -26.13
CA GLU A 25 5.53 -12.16 -25.79
C GLU A 25 4.66 -11.52 -24.69
N PRO A 26 3.33 -11.58 -24.81
CA PRO A 26 2.45 -11.00 -23.81
C PRO A 26 2.71 -11.72 -22.50
N ILE A 27 3.13 -10.98 -21.46
CA ILE A 27 3.37 -11.53 -20.13
C ILE A 27 2.08 -12.23 -19.69
N HIS A 28 2.09 -13.56 -19.72
CA HIS A 28 0.89 -14.35 -19.50
C HIS A 28 0.44 -14.13 -18.05
N ALA A 29 -0.88 -13.99 -17.83
CA ALA A 29 -1.46 -13.82 -16.50
C ALA A 29 -0.98 -14.88 -15.49
N ARG A 30 -0.61 -16.08 -15.96
CA ARG A 30 0.01 -17.15 -15.15
C ARG A 30 1.40 -16.80 -14.61
N GLU A 31 2.21 -16.05 -15.35
CA GLU A 31 3.54 -15.58 -14.91
C GLU A 31 3.43 -14.42 -13.93
N LEU A 32 2.45 -13.52 -14.11
CA LEU A 32 2.11 -12.48 -13.14
C LEU A 32 1.56 -13.10 -11.84
N ALA A 33 0.70 -14.12 -11.95
CA ALA A 33 0.13 -14.84 -10.80
C ALA A 33 1.21 -15.57 -9.98
N LYS A 34 2.25 -16.13 -10.60
CA LYS A 34 3.39 -16.73 -9.87
C LYS A 34 4.16 -15.73 -8.99
N LYS A 35 4.06 -14.42 -9.29
CA LYS A 35 4.64 -13.34 -8.46
C LYS A 35 3.67 -12.86 -7.38
N GLN A 36 2.38 -13.21 -7.46
CA GLN A 36 1.42 -12.90 -6.39
C GLN A 36 1.78 -13.75 -5.18
N ARG A 37 2.12 -13.08 -4.09
CA ARG A 37 2.29 -13.71 -2.79
C ARG A 37 1.07 -13.34 -1.97
N GLU A 38 0.38 -14.35 -1.44
CA GLU A 38 -0.54 -14.14 -0.34
C GLU A 38 0.31 -13.68 0.86
N ILE A 39 0.04 -12.46 1.32
CA ILE A 39 0.67 -11.88 2.49
C ILE A 39 -0.43 -11.66 3.52
N SER A 40 -0.13 -11.93 4.78
CA SER A 40 -1.06 -11.58 5.85
C SER A 40 -1.20 -10.05 5.91
N ILE A 41 -2.35 -9.58 6.39
CA ILE A 41 -2.61 -8.14 6.60
C ILE A 41 -1.54 -7.54 7.53
N ALA A 42 -1.15 -8.27 8.57
CA ALA A 42 -0.07 -7.87 9.49
C ALA A 42 1.28 -7.74 8.76
N GLU A 43 1.68 -8.73 7.96
CA GLU A 43 2.94 -8.70 7.21
C GLU A 43 2.96 -7.57 6.15
N PHE A 44 1.83 -7.30 5.52
CA PHE A 44 1.69 -6.18 4.59
C PHE A 44 1.98 -4.85 5.28
N PHE A 45 1.43 -4.63 6.48
CA PHE A 45 1.64 -3.40 7.22
C PHE A 45 3.00 -3.29 7.90
N GLU A 46 3.59 -4.40 8.34
CA GLU A 46 4.98 -4.42 8.81
C GLU A 46 5.96 -3.99 7.71
N LYS A 47 5.75 -4.46 6.47
CA LYS A 47 6.57 -4.06 5.32
C LYS A 47 6.27 -2.65 4.83
N ASN A 48 5.07 -2.13 5.10
CA ASN A 48 4.60 -0.83 4.59
C ASN A 48 4.10 0.10 5.70
N ARG A 49 4.86 0.24 6.80
CA ARG A 49 4.48 1.06 7.97
C ARG A 49 4.11 2.51 7.65
N HIS A 50 4.69 3.07 6.59
CA HIS A 50 4.40 4.43 6.14
C HIS A 50 2.97 4.63 5.64
N LEU A 51 2.34 3.58 5.08
CA LEU A 51 0.95 3.65 4.60
C LEU A 51 -0.05 3.88 5.73
N LEU A 52 0.31 3.50 6.96
CA LEU A 52 -0.49 3.69 8.17
C LEU A 52 -0.06 4.94 8.98
N GLY A 53 0.92 5.71 8.51
CA GLY A 53 1.43 6.86 9.24
C GLY A 53 2.38 6.53 10.40
N PHE A 54 2.94 5.31 10.45
CA PHE A 54 3.91 4.86 11.46
C PHE A 54 5.38 4.99 11.02
N ASP A 55 5.65 5.90 10.09
CA ASP A 55 6.99 6.24 9.57
C ASP A 55 7.79 7.15 10.51
N ASN A 56 7.12 8.03 11.26
CA ASN A 56 7.71 8.94 12.24
C ASN A 56 7.12 8.68 13.63
N PRO A 57 7.91 8.49 14.70
CA PRO A 57 7.41 8.28 16.07
C PRO A 57 6.39 9.30 16.54
N ARG A 58 6.55 10.58 16.17
CA ARG A 58 5.58 11.63 16.54
C ARG A 58 4.24 11.44 15.83
N LYS A 59 4.29 11.14 14.53
CA LYS A 59 3.09 10.91 13.72
C LYS A 59 2.40 9.62 14.15
N ALA A 60 3.16 8.56 14.39
CA ALA A 60 2.69 7.28 14.93
C ALA A 60 1.90 7.46 16.23
N LEU A 61 2.44 8.26 17.17
CA LEU A 61 1.78 8.54 18.43
C LEU A 61 0.45 9.27 18.23
N LEU A 62 0.46 10.33 17.42
CA LEU A 62 -0.75 11.10 17.12
C LEU A 62 -1.80 10.25 16.39
N THR A 63 -1.39 9.47 15.39
CA THR A 63 -2.29 8.56 14.66
C THR A 63 -2.89 7.52 15.61
N THR A 64 -2.10 6.93 16.51
CA THR A 64 -2.62 5.95 17.48
C THR A 64 -3.70 6.56 18.38
N ILE A 65 -3.46 7.77 18.89
CA ILE A 65 -4.44 8.47 19.73
C ILE A 65 -5.68 8.85 18.93
N LYS A 66 -5.50 9.39 17.71
CA LYS A 66 -6.62 9.78 16.83
C LYS A 66 -7.55 8.60 16.59
N GLU A 67 -7.02 7.49 16.06
CA GLU A 67 -7.86 6.33 15.69
C GLU A 67 -8.57 5.72 16.91
N ALA A 68 -7.89 5.68 18.06
CA ALA A 68 -8.51 5.13 19.27
C ALA A 68 -9.59 6.07 19.87
N VAL A 69 -9.41 7.39 19.81
CA VAL A 69 -10.43 8.36 20.21
C VAL A 69 -11.60 8.35 19.23
N ASP A 70 -11.35 8.29 17.92
CA ASP A 70 -12.40 8.21 16.90
C ASP A 70 -13.27 6.96 17.12
N ASN A 71 -12.65 5.80 17.35
CA ASN A 71 -13.37 4.56 17.67
C ASN A 71 -14.21 4.67 18.95
N ALA A 72 -13.70 5.33 20.00
CA ALA A 72 -14.44 5.54 21.24
C ALA A 72 -15.67 6.45 21.02
N LEU A 73 -15.52 7.51 20.23
CA LEU A 73 -16.61 8.42 19.89
C LEU A 73 -17.67 7.74 19.02
N ASP A 74 -17.26 6.98 18.00
CA ASP A 74 -18.15 6.22 17.13
C ASP A 74 -18.99 5.23 17.96
N ALA A 75 -18.37 4.53 18.90
CA ALA A 75 -19.05 3.57 19.78
C ALA A 75 -20.09 4.25 20.68
N CYS A 76 -19.76 5.43 21.23
CA CYS A 76 -20.70 6.21 22.03
C CYS A 76 -21.86 6.76 21.19
N GLU A 77 -21.57 7.24 19.98
CA GLU A 77 -22.57 7.75 19.03
C GLU A 77 -23.58 6.65 18.64
N GLU A 78 -23.09 5.47 18.25
CA GLU A 78 -23.94 4.34 17.88
C GLU A 78 -24.85 3.90 19.03
N ALA A 79 -24.32 3.92 20.26
CA ALA A 79 -25.07 3.59 21.48
C ALA A 79 -25.94 4.73 22.01
N ARG A 80 -25.89 5.94 21.43
CA ARG A 80 -26.53 7.17 21.92
C ARG A 80 -26.17 7.50 23.37
N ILE A 81 -24.92 7.28 23.74
CA ILE A 81 -24.35 7.64 25.04
C ILE A 81 -23.62 8.98 24.88
N LEU A 82 -23.76 9.89 25.85
CA LEU A 82 -22.93 11.10 25.88
C LEU A 82 -21.48 10.68 26.17
N PRO A 83 -20.53 10.89 25.24
CA PRO A 83 -19.18 10.37 25.39
C PRO A 83 -18.44 11.05 26.54
N GLU A 84 -17.88 10.23 27.42
CA GLU A 84 -16.84 10.59 28.38
C GLU A 84 -15.60 9.79 28.03
N VAL A 85 -14.55 10.46 27.56
CA VAL A 85 -13.32 9.83 27.09
C VAL A 85 -12.13 10.38 27.87
N THR A 86 -11.40 9.51 28.55
CA THR A 86 -10.15 9.81 29.24
C THR A 86 -8.98 9.34 28.39
N VAL A 87 -8.00 10.24 28.16
CA VAL A 87 -6.77 9.93 27.44
C VAL A 87 -5.58 10.19 28.35
N GLU A 88 -4.84 9.13 28.67
CA GLU A 88 -3.61 9.22 29.47
C GLU A 88 -2.41 8.79 28.63
N LEU A 89 -1.35 9.59 28.69
CA LEU A 89 -0.08 9.32 28.05
C LEU A 89 1.04 9.25 29.10
N ILE A 90 1.57 8.06 29.30
CA ILE A 90 2.65 7.81 30.25
C ILE A 90 3.94 7.53 29.49
N GLN A 91 4.95 8.38 29.67
CA GLN A 91 6.28 8.14 29.10
C GLN A 91 7.03 7.11 29.96
N LEU A 92 7.38 5.98 29.36
CA LEU A 92 8.12 4.89 30.01
C LEU A 92 9.63 4.92 29.68
N GLY A 93 10.02 5.73 28.70
CA GLY A 93 11.41 5.94 28.27
C GLY A 93 11.47 6.97 27.14
N GLU A 94 12.65 7.24 26.58
CA GLU A 94 12.82 8.29 25.56
C GLU A 94 11.92 8.11 24.33
N THR A 95 11.72 6.87 23.89
CA THR A 95 10.93 6.53 22.70
C THR A 95 9.77 5.57 22.99
N ARG A 96 9.47 5.32 24.26
CA ARG A 96 8.45 4.36 24.68
C ARG A 96 7.37 5.04 25.51
N PHE A 97 6.14 4.91 25.04
CA PHE A 97 4.97 5.49 25.66
C PHE A 97 3.92 4.40 25.90
N ARG A 98 3.20 4.50 27.02
CA ARG A 98 1.96 3.78 27.27
C ARG A 98 0.82 4.77 27.08
N ILE A 99 -0.12 4.40 26.21
CA ILE A 99 -1.33 5.17 25.93
C ILE A 99 -2.48 4.39 26.56
N ILE A 100 -3.30 5.08 27.34
CA ILE A 100 -4.52 4.53 27.93
C ILE A 100 -5.65 5.41 27.45
N ILE A 101 -6.67 4.81 26.85
CA ILE A 101 -7.87 5.48 26.38
C ILE A 101 -9.04 4.71 26.98
N GLU A 102 -9.85 5.40 27.76
CA GLU A 102 -11.03 4.84 28.43
C GLU A 102 -12.25 5.63 28.00
N ASP A 103 -13.29 4.93 27.59
CA ASP A 103 -14.59 5.48 27.21
C ASP A 103 -15.72 4.85 28.02
N ASN A 104 -16.86 5.54 28.05
CA ASN A 104 -18.10 5.05 28.66
C ASN A 104 -19.07 4.43 27.64
N GLY A 105 -18.57 3.99 26.48
CA GLY A 105 -19.35 3.36 25.42
C GLY A 105 -19.83 1.94 25.79
N PRO A 106 -20.46 1.23 24.82
CA PRO A 106 -21.07 -0.08 25.07
C PRO A 106 -20.05 -1.21 25.35
N GLY A 107 -18.75 -0.95 25.12
CA GLY A 107 -17.70 -1.94 25.19
C GLY A 107 -17.73 -2.95 24.04
N ILE A 108 -16.73 -3.83 24.01
CA ILE A 108 -16.58 -4.86 22.97
C ILE A 108 -16.89 -6.23 23.56
N VAL A 109 -17.73 -7.01 22.87
CA VAL A 109 -18.03 -8.39 23.26
C VAL A 109 -16.72 -9.22 23.23
N LYS A 110 -16.40 -9.93 24.33
CA LYS A 110 -15.10 -10.62 24.50
C LYS A 110 -14.71 -11.52 23.33
N GLN A 111 -15.67 -12.21 22.72
CA GLN A 111 -15.47 -13.09 21.58
C GLN A 111 -15.08 -12.36 20.29
N GLN A 112 -15.34 -11.05 20.20
CA GLN A 112 -14.99 -10.23 19.03
C GLN A 112 -13.62 -9.59 19.14
N ILE A 113 -13.04 -9.46 20.35
CA ILE A 113 -11.71 -8.86 20.56
C ILE A 113 -10.62 -9.41 19.62
N PRO A 114 -10.51 -10.72 19.34
CA PRO A 114 -9.46 -11.24 18.47
C PRO A 114 -9.63 -10.91 16.97
N LYS A 115 -10.78 -10.36 16.56
CA LYS A 115 -11.12 -10.08 15.16
C LYS A 115 -10.84 -8.63 14.75
N ILE A 116 -10.39 -7.82 15.71
CA ILE A 116 -10.09 -6.39 15.59
C ILE A 116 -8.58 -6.24 15.66
#